data_AF-A0A1F9XL07-F1
#
_entry.id   AF-A0A1F9XL07-F1
#
_cell.length_a   1.000
_cell.length_b   1.000
_cell.length_c   1.000
_cell.angle_alpha   90.00
_cell.angle_beta   90.00
_cell.angle_gamma   90.00
#
_symmetry.space_group_name_H-M   'P 1'
#
loop_
_entity.id
_entity.type
_entity.pdbx_description
1 polymer ?
#
loop_
_entity_poly.entity_id
_entity_poly.type
_entity_poly.pdbx_seq_one_letter_code
_entity_poly.pdbx_strand_id
1 'polypeptide(L)' 'MIRNGAKLEKFNNQLIKNERISHKQAMALYDSMLKEAVNLGAINSKNIMDGIEVDIRIARALNSLPGKQKP' A
#
# COMPACT_ATOMS: atom_id res chain seq x y z
N MET A 1 19.86 -7.13 8.25
CA MET A 1 20.62 -6.83 7.01
C MET A 1 20.33 -7.92 5.98
N ILE A 2 19.76 -7.57 4.83
CA ILE A 2 19.41 -8.54 3.78
C ILE A 2 20.69 -8.95 3.05
N ARG A 3 20.97 -10.27 3.02
CA ARG A 3 22.21 -10.81 2.44
C ARG A 3 22.13 -11.04 0.93
N ASN A 4 20.92 -11.12 0.38
CA ASN A 4 20.68 -11.35 -1.05
C ASN A 4 19.33 -10.74 -1.47
N GLY A 5 19.38 -9.58 -2.12
CA GLY A 5 18.18 -8.85 -2.58
C GLY A 5 17.39 -9.61 -3.65
N ALA A 6 18.07 -10.20 -4.63
CA ALA A 6 17.41 -10.90 -5.74
C ALA A 6 16.61 -12.13 -5.28
N LYS A 7 17.14 -12.87 -4.29
CA LYS A 7 16.42 -14.01 -3.69
C LYS A 7 15.18 -13.55 -2.93
N LEU A 8 15.27 -12.44 -2.21
CA LEU A 8 14.15 -11.85 -1.48
C LEU A 8 13.07 -11.36 -2.44
N GLU A 9 13.45 -10.66 -3.51
CA GLU A 9 12.53 -10.18 -4.54
C GLU A 9 11.80 -11.34 -5.21
N LYS A 10 12.52 -12.40 -5.61
CA LYS A 10 11.91 -13.60 -6.20
C LYS A 10 10.91 -14.26 -5.25
N PHE A 11 11.24 -14.34 -3.96
CA PHE A 11 10.35 -14.88 -2.94
C PHE A 11 9.08 -14.02 -2.80
N ASN A 12 9.21 -12.70 -2.66
CA ASN A 12 8.07 -11.79 -2.54
C ASN A 12 7.15 -11.87 -3.76
N ASN A 13 7.73 -11.92 -4.96
CA ASN A 13 6.96 -12.06 -6.20
C ASN A 13 6.18 -13.39 -6.26
N GLN A 14 6.79 -14.49 -5.79
CA GLN A 14 6.10 -15.77 -5.68
C GLN A 14 5.00 -15.75 -4.62
N LEU A 15 5.25 -15.12 -3.47
CA LEU A 15 4.28 -14.98 -2.39
C LEU A 15 3.05 -14.21 -2.88
N ILE A 16 3.24 -13.04 -3.49
CA ILE A 16 2.16 -12.21 -4.06
C ILE A 16 1.36 -12.98 -5.12
N LYS A 17 2.04 -13.77 -5.96
CA LYS A 17 1.39 -14.57 -7.01
C LYS A 17 0.49 -15.66 -6.43
N ASN A 18 0.90 -16.25 -5.30
CA ASN A 18 0.21 -17.37 -4.67
C ASN A 18 -0.85 -16.92 -3.65
N GLU A 19 -0.63 -15.80 -2.96
CA GLU A 19 -1.55 -15.19 -2.01
C GLU A 19 -2.51 -14.24 -2.72
N ARG A 20 -3.34 -14.78 -3.61
CA ARG A 20 -4.44 -14.03 -4.22
C ARG A 20 -5.63 -13.98 -3.26
N ILE A 21 -5.63 -13.00 -2.37
CA ILE A 21 -6.82 -12.63 -1.59
C ILE A 21 -7.76 -11.77 -2.45
N SER A 22 -9.06 -11.91 -2.25
CA SER A 22 -10.04 -11.02 -2.89
C SER A 22 -9.85 -9.59 -2.39
N HIS A 23 -10.23 -8.59 -3.19
CA HIS A 23 -10.21 -7.18 -2.77
C HIS A 23 -10.93 -6.96 -1.43
N LYS A 24 -12.05 -7.64 -1.22
CA LYS A 24 -12.82 -7.57 0.04
C LYS A 24 -12.01 -8.08 1.24
N GLN A 25 -11.30 -9.20 1.08
CA GLN A 25 -10.45 -9.76 2.13
C GLN A 25 -9.23 -8.88 2.41
N ALA A 26 -8.62 -8.33 1.36
CA ALA A 26 -7.52 -7.38 1.49
C ALA A 26 -7.94 -6.15 2.29
N MET A 27 -9.13 -5.61 2.01
CA MET A 27 -9.64 -4.45 2.73
C MET A 27 -9.91 -4.76 4.21
N ALA A 28 -10.54 -5.90 4.50
CA ALA A 28 -10.79 -6.32 5.88
C ALA A 28 -9.49 -6.53 6.69
N LEU A 29 -8.44 -7.05 6.03
CA LEU A 29 -7.12 -7.19 6.63
C LEU A 29 -6.49 -5.82 6.90
N TYR A 30 -6.53 -4.92 5.92
CA TYR A 30 -6.02 -3.56 6.04
C TYR A 30 -6.70 -2.81 7.20
N ASP A 31 -8.03 -2.83 7.28
CA ASP A 31 -8.79 -2.16 8.34
C ASP A 31 -8.41 -2.69 9.74
N SER A 32 -8.20 -4.00 9.84
CA SER A 32 -7.78 -4.64 11.09
C SER A 32 -6.37 -4.22 11.51
N MET A 33 -5.43 -4.20 10.56
CA MET A 33 -4.06 -3.75 10.80
C MET A 33 -4.00 -2.27 11.17
N LEU A 34 -4.77 -1.44 10.49
CA LEU A 34 -4.85 -0.01 10.76
C LEU A 34 -5.38 0.25 12.18
N LYS A 35 -6.44 -0.44 12.58
CA LYS A 35 -6.99 -0.36 13.94
C LYS A 35 -5.94 -0.72 14.99
N GLU A 36 -5.18 -1.79 14.77
CA GLU A 36 -4.13 -2.21 15.70
C GLU A 36 -2.97 -1.21 15.75
N ALA A 37 -2.53 -0.67 14.61
CA ALA A 37 -1.50 0.34 14.56
C ALA A 37 -1.88 1.63 15.31
N VAL A 38 -3.16 1.99 15.29
CA VAL A 38 -3.71 3.09 16.09
C VAL A 38 -3.71 2.74 17.59
N ASN A 39 -4.15 1.53 17.96
CA ASN A 39 -4.14 1.08 19.36
C ASN A 39 -2.73 1.06 19.95
N LEU A 40 -1.73 0.69 19.15
CA LEU A 40 -0.31 0.68 19.52
C LEU A 40 0.32 2.07 19.52
N GLY A 41 -0.39 3.11 19.08
CA GLY A 41 0.11 4.48 18.98
C GLY A 41 1.17 4.69 17.89
N ALA A 42 1.39 3.70 17.02
CA ALA A 42 2.30 3.81 15.88
C ALA A 42 1.75 4.79 14.83
N ILE A 43 0.42 4.85 14.70
CA ILE A 43 -0.31 5.74 13.79
C ILE A 43 -1.31 6.58 14.59
N ASN A 44 -1.45 7.84 14.24
CA ASN A 44 -2.36 8.83 14.81
C ASN A 44 -2.80 9.84 13.74
N SER A 45 -3.81 10.67 14.04
CA SER A 45 -4.37 11.61 13.07
C SER A 45 -3.38 12.63 12.49
N LYS A 46 -2.22 12.85 13.12
CA LYS A 46 -1.18 13.76 12.59
C LYS A 46 -0.23 13.08 11.60
N ASN A 47 0.01 11.78 11.74
CA ASN A 47 0.98 11.03 10.92
C ASN A 47 0.33 9.99 9.98
N ILE A 48 -1.01 9.84 9.99
CA ILE A 48 -1.73 8.94 9.07
C ILE A 48 -1.40 9.21 7.60
N MET A 49 -1.16 10.48 7.28
CA MET A 49 -0.89 10.90 5.92
C MET A 49 0.61 10.83 5.59
N ASP A 50 1.49 10.77 6.61
CA ASP A 50 2.95 10.84 6.45
C ASP A 50 3.44 9.75 5.49
N GLY A 51 4.03 10.19 4.39
CA GLY A 51 4.61 9.29 3.39
C GLY A 51 3.66 8.87 2.28
N ILE A 52 2.38 9.24 2.34
CA ILE A 52 1.39 9.00 1.28
C ILE A 52 0.97 10.33 0.60
N GLU A 53 1.22 11.51 1.20
CA GLU A 53 0.80 12.78 0.58
C GLU A 53 1.44 13.02 -0.78
N VAL A 54 2.73 12.65 -0.92
CA VAL A 54 3.45 12.81 -2.18
C VAL A 54 2.83 11.93 -3.26
N ASP A 55 2.49 10.69 -2.93
CA ASP A 55 1.86 9.75 -3.85
C ASP A 55 0.46 10.19 -4.25
N ILE A 56 -0.35 10.68 -3.30
CA ILE A 56 -1.68 11.25 -3.60
C ILE A 56 -1.55 12.48 -4.49
N ARG A 57 -0.58 13.36 -4.22
CA ARG A 57 -0.33 14.56 -5.03
C ARG A 57 0.07 14.18 -6.45
N ILE A 58 0.96 13.21 -6.62
CA ILE A 58 1.39 12.70 -7.93
C ILE A 58 0.22 12.03 -8.65
N ALA A 59 -0.55 11.17 -7.98
CA ALA A 59 -1.73 10.51 -8.54
C ALA A 59 -2.78 11.52 -9.01
N ARG A 60 -3.04 12.58 -8.22
CA ARG A 60 -3.93 13.68 -8.63
C ARG A 60 -3.42 14.40 -9.86
N ALA A 61 -2.13 14.77 -9.89
CA ALA A 61 -1.52 15.43 -11.04
C ALA A 61 -1.65 14.57 -12.32
N LEU A 62 -1.36 13.28 -12.23
CA LEU A 62 -1.49 12.33 -13.33
C LEU A 62 -2.93 12.16 -13.82
N ASN A 63 -3.92 12.20 -12.92
CA ASN A 63 -5.33 12.08 -13.27
C ASN A 63 -5.92 13.38 -13.83
N SER A 64 -5.32 14.54 -13.51
CA SER A 64 -5.72 15.85 -14.05
C SER A 64 -5.19 16.13 -15.46
N LEU A 65 -4.30 15.28 -15.99
CA LEU A 65 -3.79 15.44 -17.35
C LEU A 65 -4.88 15.06 -18.39
N PRO A 66 -5.16 15.92 -19.39
CA PRO A 66 -6.10 15.62 -20.45
C PRO A 66 -5.51 14.50 -21.33
N GLY A 67 -6.01 13.28 -21.13
CA GLY A 67 -5.50 12.07 -21.77
C GLY A 67 -5.75 10.77 -20.99
N LYS A 68 -6.17 10.86 -19.72
CA LYS A 68 -6.66 9.72 -18.92
C LYS A 68 -8.15 9.79 -18.63
N GLN A 69 -8.96 10.13 -19.62
CA GLN A 69 -10.31 9.56 -19.68
C GLN A 69 -10.13 8.16 -20.27
N LYS A 70 -10.13 7.13 -19.43
CA LYS A 70 -10.40 5.78 -19.93
C LYS A 70 -11.93 5.64 -20.07
N PRO A 71 -12.44 4.96 -21.11
CA PRO A 71 -13.86 4.62 -21.25
C PRO A 71 -14.38 3.85 -20.04
#